data_AF-A0A814DB87-F1
#
_entry.id   AF-A0A814DB87-F1
#
_cell.length_a   1.000
_cell.length_b   1.000
_cell.length_c   1.000
_cell.angle_alpha   90.00
_cell.angle_beta   90.00
_cell.angle_gamma   90.00
#
_symmetry.space_group_name_H-M   'P 1'
#
loop_
_entity.id
_entity.type
_entity.pdbx_description
1 polymer ?
#
loop_
_entity_poly.entity_id
_entity_poly.type
_entity_poly.pdbx_seq_one_letter_code
_entity_poly.pdbx_strand_id
1 'polypeptide(L)'
;MSEKPRLSVPLSTGLKGVAAISKFKGLINHSTSLSSLSNLDEVKDERIAIQNLLRIEDLETLRLEGFAGNQVLNKEQFIEFLREKIPRGSVKDYDELFESVDVTKEGYISWDKLAEYTMLKLADNDDRQKATSIPNWKGGKSLINAHRDSIKRILHMDSFGRYVSMSKEGTVCIYNDELQLYKTFKTTTESCKLRDLWVTDFVFMPNNNKIAISYTSKEIIIYDMTSKLELNLSYRIVGMISTPYCLDYWSDTENPNDAILSWGDVQGNVHAIFFNSALIALIERPAQQTNDTEYTKVRLEDIANGNYKNASYLTYNAHTEWTRKVKYADQLECFISCSTSTGRALAFGWMEKAGSTVRNNYSIRNRKLREQISTVSIDQGVNSFDYSQHFKLIATAGANNEVRLWNPFVLSKPNGILRGHMRSVLFVQFIHSRAQILSFSKDKILRIWDVQLQICLQRISNVFPRGPEGKIKRKRVLFNYLE
;
A
#
# COMPACT_ATOMS: atom_id res chain seq x y z
N MET A 1 -2.63 15.71 29.61
CA MET A 1 -1.54 16.32 28.82
C MET A 1 -0.40 15.32 28.79
N SER A 2 -0.42 14.41 27.82
CA SER A 2 0.49 13.27 27.76
C SER A 2 1.62 13.54 26.77
N GLU A 3 2.83 13.42 27.28
CA GLU A 3 4.13 13.53 26.65
C GLU A 3 4.24 12.62 25.40
N LYS A 4 4.88 13.15 24.35
CA LYS A 4 5.39 12.33 23.23
C LYS A 4 6.68 11.65 23.68
N PRO A 5 6.95 10.39 23.28
CA PRO A 5 8.19 9.72 23.63
C PRO A 5 9.35 10.36 22.87
N ARG A 6 10.36 10.81 23.62
CA ARG A 6 11.67 11.20 23.10
C ARG A 6 12.41 9.93 22.69
N LEU A 7 12.79 9.83 21.41
CA LEU A 7 13.81 8.90 20.96
C LEU A 7 15.16 9.37 21.51
N SER A 8 15.58 8.82 22.65
CA SER A 8 16.93 8.96 23.17
C SER A 8 17.86 8.02 22.41
N VAL A 9 18.67 8.56 21.51
CA VAL A 9 19.86 7.87 20.98
C VAL A 9 21.05 8.32 21.82
N PRO A 10 21.90 7.41 22.35
CA PRO A 10 23.04 7.81 23.16
C PRO A 10 24.07 8.55 22.32
N LEU A 11 24.63 9.63 22.90
CA LEU A 11 25.75 10.38 22.36
C LEU A 11 26.97 9.46 22.21
N SER A 12 27.46 9.31 20.99
CA SER A 12 28.89 9.11 20.73
C SER A 12 29.30 10.00 19.56
N THR A 13 30.14 10.97 19.90
CA THR A 13 30.56 12.13 19.13
C THR A 13 31.68 11.80 18.14
N GLY A 14 31.63 12.35 16.92
CA GLY A 14 32.79 12.51 16.03
C GLY A 14 32.76 11.73 14.70
N LEU A 15 32.32 10.46 14.70
CA LEU A 15 32.51 9.57 13.55
C LEU A 15 31.33 9.49 12.55
N LYS A 16 30.14 10.00 12.90
CA LYS A 16 28.93 9.86 12.07
C LYS A 16 28.84 10.83 10.88
N GLY A 17 29.45 12.02 10.95
CA GLY A 17 29.35 13.03 9.89
C GLY A 17 30.10 12.66 8.59
N VAL A 18 31.23 11.96 8.66
CA VAL A 18 31.98 11.49 7.47
C VAL A 18 31.26 10.33 6.79
N ALA A 19 30.69 9.42 7.59
CA ALA A 19 29.90 8.30 7.10
C ALA A 19 28.60 8.76 6.43
N ALA A 20 27.98 9.86 6.88
CA ALA A 20 26.78 10.42 6.24
C ALA A 20 27.07 10.92 4.82
N ILE A 21 28.17 11.64 4.60
CA ILE A 21 28.54 12.22 3.29
C ILE A 21 29.01 11.13 2.30
N SER A 22 29.81 10.14 2.72
CA SER A 22 30.26 9.07 1.81
C SER A 22 29.13 8.11 1.44
N LYS A 23 28.24 7.79 2.39
CA LYS A 23 27.04 6.99 2.15
C LYS A 23 26.06 7.73 1.23
N PHE A 24 26.09 9.07 1.21
CA PHE A 24 25.28 9.92 0.34
C PHE A 24 25.82 10.05 -1.09
N LYS A 25 27.15 10.22 -1.29
CA LYS A 25 27.77 10.06 -2.62
C LYS A 25 27.45 8.68 -3.23
N GLY A 26 27.36 7.64 -2.39
CA GLY A 26 26.90 6.30 -2.80
C GLY A 26 25.42 6.21 -3.18
N LEU A 27 24.50 6.80 -2.38
CA LEU A 27 23.05 6.74 -2.64
C LEU A 27 22.62 7.57 -3.88
N ILE A 28 23.26 8.71 -4.13
CA ILE A 28 22.94 9.58 -5.29
C ILE A 28 23.45 8.95 -6.60
N ASN A 29 24.64 8.36 -6.58
CA ASN A 29 25.21 7.72 -7.78
C ASN A 29 24.38 6.51 -8.27
N HIS A 30 23.54 5.92 -7.41
CA HIS A 30 22.63 4.84 -7.80
C HIS A 30 21.23 5.31 -8.23
N SER A 31 20.84 6.57 -7.99
CA SER A 31 19.45 7.03 -8.18
C SER A 31 19.25 8.10 -9.25
N THR A 32 20.28 8.78 -9.74
CA THR A 32 20.10 9.78 -10.82
C THR A 32 21.36 9.98 -11.64
N SER A 33 21.25 9.78 -12.95
CA SER A 33 22.15 10.36 -13.94
C SER A 33 22.15 11.88 -13.78
N LEU A 34 23.28 12.45 -13.36
CA LEU A 34 23.56 13.87 -13.11
C LEU A 34 23.47 14.79 -14.36
N SER A 35 22.75 14.40 -15.41
CA SER A 35 22.68 15.12 -16.69
C SER A 35 21.42 15.98 -16.89
N SER A 36 20.60 16.21 -15.85
CA SER A 36 19.35 16.98 -15.99
C SER A 36 19.24 18.25 -15.14
N LEU A 37 20.30 18.63 -14.43
CA LEU A 37 20.36 19.90 -13.68
C LEU A 37 20.83 21.11 -14.51
N SER A 38 21.06 20.95 -15.83
CA SER A 38 21.62 22.01 -16.68
C SER A 38 20.58 22.87 -17.42
N ASN A 39 19.27 22.66 -17.23
CA ASN A 39 18.24 23.40 -17.97
C ASN A 39 17.24 24.08 -17.02
N LEU A 40 17.72 25.02 -16.21
CA LEU A 40 16.89 26.00 -15.50
C LEU A 40 17.53 27.40 -15.57
N ASP A 41 18.06 27.75 -16.74
CA ASP A 41 18.33 29.14 -17.10
C ASP A 41 17.14 29.64 -17.92
N GLU A 42 16.11 30.18 -17.24
CA GLU A 42 15.18 31.21 -17.72
C GLU A 42 13.91 31.29 -16.85
N VAL A 43 14.05 31.74 -15.60
CA VAL A 43 12.99 32.54 -14.93
C VAL A 43 13.69 33.61 -14.10
N LYS A 44 13.61 34.86 -14.57
CA LYS A 44 13.99 36.06 -13.81
C LYS A 44 12.95 36.30 -12.72
N ASP A 45 13.15 35.72 -11.55
CA ASP A 45 12.47 36.14 -10.31
C ASP A 45 13.54 36.57 -9.29
N GLU A 46 13.53 37.84 -8.91
CA GLU A 46 14.47 38.49 -7.96
C GLU A 46 14.25 38.06 -6.49
N ARG A 47 13.88 36.81 -6.26
CA ARG A 47 13.95 36.18 -4.94
C ARG A 47 14.63 34.84 -5.13
N ILE A 48 15.92 34.79 -4.86
CA ILE A 48 16.61 33.52 -4.62
C ILE A 48 15.91 32.93 -3.40
N ALA A 49 14.99 31.99 -3.63
CA ALA A 49 14.34 31.29 -2.54
C ALA A 49 15.46 30.73 -1.64
N ILE A 50 15.34 30.89 -0.32
CA ILE A 50 16.30 30.39 0.69
C ILE A 50 16.75 28.94 0.40
N GLN A 51 15.87 28.18 -0.26
CA GLN A 51 16.06 26.82 -0.77
C GLN A 51 17.28 26.62 -1.70
N ASN A 52 17.81 27.68 -2.32
CA ASN A 52 18.90 27.60 -3.30
C ASN A 52 20.22 28.20 -2.78
N LEU A 53 20.27 28.66 -1.52
CA LEU A 53 21.47 29.26 -0.93
C LEU A 53 22.58 28.25 -0.68
N LEU A 54 22.22 27.09 -0.13
CA LEU A 54 23.13 26.02 0.26
C LEU A 54 23.03 24.85 -0.72
N ARG A 55 24.09 24.62 -1.51
CA ARG A 55 24.23 23.41 -2.32
C ARG A 55 24.97 22.32 -1.54
N ILE A 56 24.82 21.08 -1.98
CA ILE A 56 25.52 19.92 -1.40
C ILE A 56 27.05 20.11 -1.45
N GLU A 57 27.55 20.76 -2.50
CA GLU A 57 28.98 21.09 -2.64
C GLU A 57 29.48 22.05 -1.57
N ASP A 58 28.62 22.97 -1.12
CA ASP A 58 29.00 23.99 -0.13
C ASP A 58 29.08 23.41 1.31
N LEU A 59 28.48 22.23 1.55
CA LEU A 59 28.46 21.55 2.85
C LEU A 59 29.85 21.07 3.29
N GLU A 60 30.71 20.65 2.36
CA GLU A 60 32.08 20.25 2.69
C GLU A 60 32.89 21.47 3.19
N THR A 61 32.76 22.62 2.53
CA THR A 61 33.40 23.88 2.94
C THR A 61 32.88 24.38 4.28
N LEU A 62 31.56 24.38 4.48
CA LEU A 62 30.96 24.76 5.76
C LEU A 62 31.49 23.92 6.92
N ARG A 63 31.60 22.60 6.72
CA ARG A 63 32.09 21.70 7.75
C ARG A 63 33.57 21.90 8.06
N LEU A 64 34.40 22.02 7.03
CA LEU A 64 35.86 22.05 7.17
C LEU A 64 36.39 23.42 7.61
N GLU A 65 35.75 24.50 7.18
CA GLU A 65 36.23 25.87 7.43
C GLU A 65 35.36 26.63 8.44
N GLY A 66 34.04 26.38 8.47
CA GLY A 66 33.11 27.11 9.35
C GLY A 66 32.86 26.45 10.70
N PHE A 67 32.79 25.12 10.72
CA PHE A 67 32.51 24.33 11.93
C PHE A 67 33.65 23.36 12.30
N ALA A 68 34.87 23.71 11.94
CA ALA A 68 36.06 22.92 12.25
C ALA A 68 36.14 22.64 13.77
N GLY A 69 36.47 21.40 14.14
CA GLY A 69 36.69 21.04 15.54
C GLY A 69 35.46 21.11 16.46
N ASN A 70 34.24 20.94 15.92
CA ASN A 70 32.96 21.08 16.65
C ASN A 70 32.69 22.50 17.18
N GLN A 71 33.22 23.52 16.52
CA GLN A 71 32.90 24.90 16.85
C GLN A 71 31.39 25.17 16.63
N VAL A 72 30.82 26.06 17.46
CA VAL A 72 29.47 26.61 17.28
C VAL A 72 29.60 28.05 16.80
N LEU A 73 28.70 28.49 15.92
CA LEU A 73 28.70 29.83 15.37
C LEU A 73 27.48 30.60 15.91
N ASN A 74 27.71 31.81 16.40
CA ASN A 74 26.63 32.74 16.70
C ASN A 74 26.08 33.36 15.39
N LYS A 75 24.98 34.10 15.49
CA LYS A 75 24.31 34.70 14.32
C LYS A 75 25.22 35.56 13.45
N GLU A 76 26.01 36.44 14.06
CA GLU A 76 26.89 37.38 13.35
C GLU A 76 28.03 36.63 12.64
N GLN A 77 28.69 35.70 13.33
CA GLN A 77 29.76 34.86 12.80
C GLN A 77 29.26 33.98 11.65
N PHE A 78 28.06 33.42 11.77
CA PHE A 78 27.46 32.58 10.74
C PHE A 78 27.16 33.37 9.45
N ILE A 79 26.57 34.56 9.58
CA ILE A 79 26.25 35.43 8.45
C ILE A 79 27.54 35.92 7.76
N GLU A 80 28.55 36.33 8.54
CA GLU A 80 29.84 36.76 8.00
C GLU A 80 30.54 35.62 7.25
N PHE A 81 30.55 34.41 7.83
CA PHE A 81 31.11 33.23 7.21
C PHE A 81 30.42 32.88 5.87
N LEU A 82 29.09 32.86 5.85
CA LEU A 82 28.33 32.61 4.63
C LEU A 82 28.57 33.69 3.58
N ARG A 83 28.68 34.95 3.99
CA ARG A 83 28.96 36.06 3.07
C ARG A 83 30.34 35.94 2.41
N GLU A 84 31.34 35.47 3.14
CA GLU A 84 32.70 35.29 2.61
C GLU A 84 32.79 34.06 1.68
N LYS A 85 32.25 32.92 2.12
CA LYS A 85 32.48 31.62 1.47
C LYS A 85 31.39 31.23 0.47
N ILE A 86 30.16 31.70 0.64
CA ILE A 86 29.01 31.36 -0.21
C ILE A 86 28.25 32.65 -0.58
N PRO A 87 28.81 33.56 -1.40
CA PRO A 87 28.22 34.87 -1.68
C PRO A 87 27.04 34.80 -2.69
N ARG A 88 26.03 33.96 -2.42
CA ARG A 88 24.87 33.75 -3.31
C ARG A 88 23.58 34.42 -2.81
N GLY A 89 23.54 34.89 -1.57
CA GLY A 89 22.39 35.55 -0.95
C GLY A 89 22.71 36.90 -0.32
N SER A 90 21.64 37.63 0.02
CA SER A 90 21.71 38.85 0.80
C SER A 90 21.86 38.56 2.30
N VAL A 91 22.24 39.58 3.07
CA VAL A 91 22.32 39.49 4.54
C VAL A 91 20.98 39.06 5.16
N LYS A 92 19.86 39.50 4.57
CA LYS A 92 18.53 39.09 5.02
C LYS A 92 18.27 37.61 4.79
N ASP A 93 18.73 37.06 3.67
CA ASP A 93 18.54 35.65 3.34
C ASP A 93 19.33 34.73 4.28
N TYR A 94 20.54 35.14 4.69
CA TYR A 94 21.34 34.41 5.69
C TYR A 94 20.77 34.54 7.10
N ASP A 95 20.15 35.68 7.41
CA ASP A 95 19.45 35.88 8.67
C ASP A 95 18.24 34.92 8.78
N GLU A 96 17.37 34.91 7.77
CA GLU A 96 16.24 33.98 7.71
C GLU A 96 16.69 32.51 7.74
N LEU A 97 17.83 32.19 7.10
CA LEU A 97 18.44 30.87 7.20
C LEU A 97 18.86 30.53 8.62
N PHE A 98 19.52 31.45 9.34
CA PHE A 98 19.91 31.24 10.73
C PHE A 98 18.69 30.96 11.61
N GLU A 99 17.64 31.77 11.49
CA GLU A 99 16.39 31.59 12.25
C GLU A 99 15.68 30.27 11.91
N SER A 100 15.78 29.82 10.66
CA SER A 100 15.18 28.55 10.23
C SER A 100 15.90 27.32 10.77
N VAL A 101 17.21 27.43 11.04
CA VAL A 101 18.04 26.35 11.61
C VAL A 101 17.94 26.35 13.14
N ASP A 102 18.00 27.52 13.77
CA ASP A 102 17.91 27.68 15.23
C ASP A 102 16.45 27.75 15.72
N VAL A 103 15.69 26.70 15.45
CA VAL A 103 14.27 26.60 15.85
C VAL A 103 14.08 26.70 17.38
N THR A 104 15.10 26.30 18.16
CA THR A 104 15.08 26.36 19.64
C THR A 104 15.44 27.73 20.21
N LYS A 105 15.85 28.69 19.36
CA LYS A 105 16.25 30.06 19.75
C LYS A 105 17.39 30.08 20.78
N GLU A 106 18.37 29.19 20.61
CA GLU A 106 19.54 29.12 21.47
C GLU A 106 20.58 30.22 21.15
N GLY A 107 20.47 30.86 19.98
CA GLY A 107 21.35 31.95 19.54
C GLY A 107 22.65 31.46 18.90
N TYR A 108 22.82 30.16 18.71
CA TYR A 108 23.97 29.54 18.05
C TYR A 108 23.57 28.32 17.22
N ILE A 109 24.34 28.05 16.17
CA ILE A 109 24.20 26.89 15.30
C ILE A 109 25.43 26.00 15.45
N SER A 110 25.22 24.69 15.53
CA SER A 110 26.26 23.68 15.38
C SER A 110 26.19 23.05 13.99
N TRP A 111 27.29 22.41 13.57
CA TRP A 111 27.30 21.65 12.32
C TRP A 111 26.17 20.63 12.26
N ASP A 112 25.92 19.91 13.36
CA ASP A 112 24.88 18.87 13.40
C ASP A 112 23.49 19.45 13.15
N LYS A 113 23.16 20.62 13.75
CA LYS A 113 21.87 21.31 13.51
C LYS A 113 21.74 21.78 12.06
N LEU A 114 22.79 22.39 11.51
CA LEU A 114 22.79 22.87 10.12
C LEU A 114 22.68 21.71 9.13
N ALA A 115 23.41 20.62 9.37
CA ALA A 115 23.37 19.42 8.56
C ALA A 115 21.98 18.77 8.62
N GLU A 116 21.39 18.61 9.82
CA GLU A 116 20.04 18.07 9.98
C GLU A 116 19.00 18.90 9.22
N TYR A 117 19.01 20.22 9.40
CA TYR A 117 18.11 21.13 8.69
C TYR A 117 18.26 21.02 7.17
N THR A 118 19.50 21.05 6.66
CA THR A 118 19.77 20.99 5.23
C THR A 118 19.37 19.64 4.64
N MET A 119 19.65 18.54 5.36
CA MET A 119 19.24 17.19 4.95
C MET A 119 17.72 17.04 4.89
N LEU A 120 17.00 17.58 5.88
CA LEU A 120 15.54 17.56 5.90
C LEU A 120 14.96 18.36 4.73
N LYS A 121 15.51 19.54 4.43
CA LYS A 121 15.09 20.37 3.29
C LYS A 121 15.35 19.72 1.94
N LEU A 122 16.50 19.09 1.76
CA LEU A 122 16.83 18.37 0.53
C LEU A 122 15.90 17.17 0.31
N ALA A 123 15.61 16.41 1.38
CA ALA A 123 14.66 15.31 1.32
C ALA A 123 13.24 15.79 0.96
N ASP A 124 12.75 16.85 1.62
CA ASP A 124 11.45 17.46 1.31
C ASP A 124 11.37 17.93 -0.16
N ASN A 125 12.45 18.50 -0.69
CA ASN A 125 12.51 18.94 -2.08
C ASN A 125 12.51 17.78 -3.08
N ASP A 126 13.29 16.73 -2.82
CA ASP A 126 13.31 15.50 -3.65
C ASP A 126 11.93 14.82 -3.66
N ASP A 127 11.28 14.71 -2.50
CA ASP A 127 9.93 14.16 -2.39
C ASP A 127 8.89 15.01 -3.16
N ARG A 128 9.00 16.35 -3.08
CA ARG A 128 8.15 17.26 -3.88
C ARG A 128 8.40 17.13 -5.39
N GLN A 129 9.65 16.99 -5.81
CA GLN A 129 9.99 16.79 -7.21
C GLN A 129 9.46 15.44 -7.71
N LYS A 130 9.64 14.36 -6.96
CA LYS A 130 9.05 13.06 -7.30
C LYS A 130 7.54 13.12 -7.41
N ALA A 131 6.88 13.82 -6.47
CA ALA A 131 5.43 13.97 -6.45
C ALA A 131 4.87 14.70 -7.67
N THR A 132 5.51 15.80 -8.05
CA THR A 132 5.11 16.62 -9.20
C THR A 132 5.60 16.07 -10.54
N SER A 133 6.63 15.22 -10.54
CA SER A 133 7.17 14.62 -11.77
C SER A 133 6.15 13.68 -12.42
N ILE A 134 5.88 13.92 -13.70
CA ILE A 134 5.05 13.04 -14.50
C ILE A 134 5.89 11.84 -14.91
N PRO A 135 5.47 10.59 -14.61
CA PRO A 135 6.21 9.42 -15.05
C PRO A 135 6.21 9.33 -16.58
N ASN A 136 7.40 9.12 -17.17
CA ASN A 136 7.53 8.76 -18.57
C ASN A 136 7.21 7.27 -18.74
N TRP A 137 5.92 6.97 -18.90
CA TRP A 137 5.46 5.61 -19.15
C TRP A 137 6.01 5.08 -20.47
N LYS A 138 6.72 3.95 -20.41
CA LYS A 138 7.12 3.21 -21.62
C LYS A 138 5.87 2.72 -22.34
N GLY A 139 5.96 2.58 -23.67
CA GLY A 139 4.87 2.05 -24.48
C GLY A 139 4.38 0.69 -23.96
N GLY A 140 3.06 0.47 -24.01
CA GLY A 140 2.45 -0.76 -23.50
C GLY A 140 3.00 -2.00 -24.19
N LYS A 141 3.43 -3.00 -23.40
CA LYS A 141 3.89 -4.29 -23.90
C LYS A 141 2.70 -5.23 -24.03
N SER A 142 2.47 -5.78 -25.22
CA SER A 142 1.48 -6.84 -25.40
C SER A 142 2.03 -8.15 -24.86
N LEU A 143 1.31 -8.79 -23.94
CA LEU A 143 1.68 -10.07 -23.36
C LEU A 143 0.94 -11.22 -24.05
N ILE A 144 1.56 -12.40 -24.09
CA ILE A 144 0.87 -13.62 -24.50
C ILE A 144 -0.16 -13.95 -23.42
N ASN A 145 -1.43 -13.89 -23.80
CA ASN A 145 -2.54 -14.15 -22.89
C ASN A 145 -3.03 -15.59 -23.06
N ALA A 146 -2.84 -16.42 -22.05
CA ALA A 146 -3.35 -17.78 -22.01
C ALA A 146 -4.78 -17.88 -21.44
N HIS A 147 -5.32 -16.80 -20.86
CA HIS A 147 -6.68 -16.76 -20.33
C HIS A 147 -7.71 -16.69 -21.46
N ARG A 148 -8.78 -17.50 -21.37
CA ARG A 148 -9.88 -17.46 -22.35
C ARG A 148 -11.02 -16.56 -21.87
N ASP A 149 -11.12 -16.35 -20.56
CA ASP A 149 -12.10 -15.49 -19.90
C ASP A 149 -11.46 -14.27 -19.20
N SER A 150 -12.29 -13.44 -18.55
CA SER A 150 -11.89 -12.23 -17.82
C SER A 150 -10.89 -12.56 -16.71
N ILE A 151 -9.78 -11.83 -16.69
CA ILE A 151 -8.85 -11.82 -15.55
C ILE A 151 -9.57 -11.19 -14.34
N LYS A 152 -9.46 -11.83 -13.19
CA LYS A 152 -10.06 -11.39 -11.93
C LYS A 152 -9.12 -10.51 -11.14
N ARG A 153 -7.85 -10.92 -11.05
CA ARG A 153 -6.81 -10.21 -10.31
C ARG A 153 -5.44 -10.61 -10.87
N ILE A 154 -4.47 -9.74 -10.64
CA ILE A 154 -3.05 -9.97 -10.90
C ILE A 154 -2.32 -9.55 -9.63
N LEU A 155 -1.32 -10.32 -9.21
CA LEU A 155 -0.51 -10.06 -8.01
C LEU A 155 0.96 -10.31 -8.35
N HIS A 156 1.85 -9.51 -7.76
CA HIS A 156 3.26 -9.82 -7.71
C HIS A 156 3.56 -10.68 -6.48
N MET A 157 4.35 -11.73 -6.64
CA MET A 157 4.82 -12.60 -5.57
C MET A 157 6.27 -12.26 -5.27
N ASP A 158 6.49 -11.34 -4.34
CA ASP A 158 7.83 -10.84 -3.98
C ASP A 158 8.79 -11.97 -3.62
N SER A 159 8.30 -12.99 -2.89
CA SER A 159 9.09 -14.16 -2.48
C SER A 159 9.69 -14.94 -3.65
N PHE A 160 9.14 -14.82 -4.87
CA PHE A 160 9.57 -15.57 -6.04
C PHE A 160 10.01 -14.69 -7.23
N GLY A 161 9.78 -13.37 -7.21
CA GLY A 161 10.00 -12.50 -8.38
C GLY A 161 9.15 -12.96 -9.58
N ARG A 162 7.84 -13.10 -9.33
CA ARG A 162 6.89 -13.65 -10.31
C ARG A 162 5.57 -12.91 -10.24
N TYR A 163 4.95 -12.70 -11.39
CA TYR A 163 3.57 -12.22 -11.48
C TYR A 163 2.62 -13.39 -11.64
N VAL A 164 1.53 -13.41 -10.89
CA VAL A 164 0.45 -14.38 -11.03
C VAL A 164 -0.82 -13.69 -11.43
N SER A 165 -1.50 -14.25 -12.43
CA SER A 165 -2.80 -13.79 -12.87
C SER A 165 -3.79 -14.94 -12.84
N MET A 166 -5.04 -14.62 -12.51
CA MET A 166 -6.12 -15.58 -12.38
C MET A 166 -7.30 -15.14 -13.23
N SER A 167 -7.86 -16.04 -14.02
CA SER A 167 -9.12 -15.80 -14.74
C SER A 167 -10.34 -16.32 -13.97
N LYS A 168 -11.51 -15.83 -14.39
CA LYS A 168 -12.82 -16.26 -13.87
C LYS A 168 -13.04 -17.77 -13.99
N GLU A 169 -12.50 -18.40 -15.04
CA GLU A 169 -12.62 -19.84 -15.30
C GLU A 169 -11.63 -20.71 -14.49
N GLY A 170 -10.78 -20.10 -13.66
CA GLY A 170 -9.79 -20.80 -12.84
C GLY A 170 -8.48 -21.12 -13.54
N THR A 171 -8.17 -20.48 -14.67
CA THR A 171 -6.82 -20.56 -15.25
C THR A 171 -5.88 -19.63 -14.50
N VAL A 172 -4.77 -20.18 -14.02
CA VAL A 172 -3.69 -19.47 -13.32
C VAL A 172 -2.51 -19.38 -14.27
N CYS A 173 -1.99 -18.17 -14.51
CA CYS A 173 -0.79 -17.97 -15.32
C CYS A 173 0.28 -17.28 -14.47
N ILE A 174 1.47 -17.87 -14.45
CA ILE A 174 2.66 -17.36 -13.77
C ILE A 174 3.61 -16.79 -14.82
N TYR A 175 4.07 -15.56 -14.59
CA TYR A 175 5.02 -14.84 -15.43
C TYR A 175 6.30 -14.52 -14.66
N ASN A 176 7.43 -14.39 -15.37
CA ASN A 176 8.66 -13.84 -14.80
C ASN A 176 8.62 -12.30 -14.74
N ASP A 177 9.68 -11.71 -14.19
CA ASP A 177 9.85 -10.25 -14.06
C ASP A 177 9.90 -9.56 -15.44
N GLU A 178 10.34 -10.26 -16.49
CA GLU A 178 10.30 -9.79 -17.86
C GLU A 178 8.91 -9.91 -18.53
N LEU A 179 7.90 -10.34 -17.78
CA LEU A 179 6.50 -10.57 -18.21
C LEU A 179 6.33 -11.66 -19.27
N GLN A 180 7.24 -12.63 -19.31
CA GLN A 180 7.14 -13.85 -20.13
C GLN A 180 6.42 -14.94 -19.36
N LEU A 181 5.54 -15.67 -20.05
CA LEU A 181 4.75 -16.74 -19.45
C LEU A 181 5.65 -17.92 -19.08
N TYR A 182 5.68 -18.27 -17.80
CA TYR A 182 6.46 -19.38 -17.26
C TYR A 182 5.62 -20.67 -17.19
N LYS A 183 4.46 -20.63 -16.52
CA LYS A 183 3.62 -21.81 -16.31
C LYS A 183 2.15 -21.44 -16.29
N THR A 184 1.31 -22.38 -16.72
CA THR A 184 -0.16 -22.24 -16.68
C THR A 184 -0.77 -23.44 -15.98
N PHE A 185 -1.70 -23.18 -15.08
CA PHE A 185 -2.46 -24.18 -14.35
C PHE A 185 -3.96 -23.96 -14.51
N LYS A 186 -4.74 -24.99 -14.22
CA LYS A 186 -6.19 -24.87 -14.10
C LYS A 186 -6.64 -25.43 -12.76
N THR A 187 -7.33 -24.60 -11.99
CA THR A 187 -7.87 -25.00 -10.69
C THR A 187 -9.16 -25.80 -10.88
N THR A 188 -9.34 -26.84 -10.08
CA THR A 188 -10.55 -27.67 -10.04
C THR A 188 -11.07 -27.75 -8.61
N THR A 189 -12.36 -28.06 -8.48
CA THR A 189 -12.97 -28.42 -7.20
C THR A 189 -13.83 -29.67 -7.38
N GLU A 190 -14.08 -30.39 -6.29
CA GLU A 190 -14.97 -31.56 -6.24
C GLU A 190 -16.44 -31.11 -6.08
N SER A 191 -16.65 -29.88 -5.61
CA SER A 191 -17.98 -29.33 -5.29
C SER A 191 -18.87 -29.14 -6.52
N CYS A 192 -18.29 -28.91 -7.70
CA CYS A 192 -19.05 -28.75 -8.94
C CYS A 192 -18.18 -29.00 -10.19
N LYS A 193 -18.85 -29.16 -11.33
CA LYS A 193 -18.19 -29.30 -12.63
C LYS A 193 -17.47 -28.00 -13.02
N LEU A 194 -16.35 -28.12 -13.73
CA LEU A 194 -15.53 -26.98 -14.21
C LEU A 194 -16.32 -25.90 -14.96
N ARG A 195 -17.36 -26.27 -15.70
CA ARG A 195 -18.19 -25.31 -16.47
C ARG A 195 -19.06 -24.40 -15.59
N ASP A 196 -19.34 -24.86 -14.37
CA ASP A 196 -20.23 -24.22 -13.41
C ASP A 196 -19.42 -23.55 -12.28
N LEU A 197 -18.09 -23.72 -12.26
CA LEU A 197 -17.17 -23.15 -11.29
C LEU A 197 -16.65 -21.80 -11.76
N TRP A 198 -16.87 -20.75 -10.96
CA TRP A 198 -16.21 -19.47 -11.17
C TRP A 198 -15.35 -19.09 -9.98
N VAL A 199 -14.12 -18.65 -10.29
CA VAL A 199 -13.26 -17.98 -9.31
C VAL A 199 -13.81 -16.59 -9.07
N THR A 200 -14.05 -16.28 -7.80
CA THR A 200 -14.49 -14.96 -7.35
C THR A 200 -13.29 -14.05 -7.16
N ASP A 201 -12.27 -14.52 -6.44
CA ASP A 201 -11.03 -13.79 -6.16
C ASP A 201 -9.90 -14.72 -5.70
N PHE A 202 -8.65 -14.23 -5.66
CA PHE A 202 -7.52 -14.93 -5.05
C PHE A 202 -6.57 -13.97 -4.31
N VAL A 203 -5.78 -14.50 -3.39
CA VAL A 203 -4.75 -13.72 -2.66
C VAL A 203 -3.51 -14.57 -2.40
N PHE A 204 -2.34 -13.94 -2.47
CA PHE A 204 -1.06 -14.55 -2.12
C PHE A 204 -0.78 -14.37 -0.62
N MET A 205 -0.24 -15.41 0.01
CA MET A 205 0.09 -15.47 1.43
C MET A 205 1.63 -15.54 1.55
N PRO A 206 2.31 -14.39 1.70
CA PRO A 206 3.77 -14.31 1.54
C PRO A 206 4.55 -15.01 2.63
N ASN A 207 4.06 -15.01 3.87
CA ASN A 207 4.73 -15.64 5.01
C ASN A 207 4.88 -17.16 4.88
N ASN A 208 3.95 -17.84 4.19
CA ASN A 208 3.97 -19.31 4.06
C ASN A 208 3.91 -19.82 2.60
N ASN A 209 4.13 -18.91 1.64
CA ASN A 209 4.16 -19.19 0.20
C ASN A 209 2.92 -19.96 -0.29
N LYS A 210 1.73 -19.57 0.19
CA LYS A 210 0.45 -20.18 -0.22
C LYS A 210 -0.38 -19.21 -1.04
N ILE A 211 -1.35 -19.74 -1.78
CA ILE A 211 -2.34 -18.95 -2.51
C ILE A 211 -3.72 -19.41 -2.07
N ALA A 212 -4.54 -18.48 -1.59
CA ALA A 212 -5.95 -18.73 -1.28
C ALA A 212 -6.82 -18.30 -2.48
N ILE A 213 -7.73 -19.18 -2.90
CA ILE A 213 -8.63 -18.97 -4.02
C ILE A 213 -10.07 -19.16 -3.53
N SER A 214 -10.93 -18.20 -3.83
CA SER A 214 -12.35 -18.25 -3.50
C SER A 214 -13.19 -18.59 -4.73
N TYR A 215 -14.28 -19.33 -4.51
CA TYR A 215 -15.14 -19.81 -5.58
C TYR A 215 -16.62 -19.51 -5.32
N THR A 216 -17.39 -19.50 -6.41
CA THR A 216 -18.87 -19.41 -6.34
C THR A 216 -19.54 -20.57 -5.62
N SER A 217 -18.85 -21.71 -5.50
CA SER A 217 -19.26 -22.91 -4.75
C SER A 217 -19.22 -22.74 -3.21
N LYS A 218 -18.99 -21.53 -2.70
CA LYS A 218 -18.97 -21.20 -1.26
C LYS A 218 -17.84 -21.92 -0.50
N GLU A 219 -16.68 -21.97 -1.14
CA GLU A 219 -15.46 -22.54 -0.57
C GLU A 219 -14.26 -21.63 -0.84
N ILE A 220 -13.27 -21.72 0.05
CA ILE A 220 -11.94 -21.13 -0.15
C ILE A 220 -10.95 -22.29 -0.11
N ILE A 221 -10.15 -22.40 -1.17
CA ILE A 221 -9.11 -23.42 -1.30
C ILE A 221 -7.75 -22.76 -1.19
N ILE A 222 -6.88 -23.32 -0.34
CA ILE A 222 -5.52 -22.85 -0.15
C ILE A 222 -4.56 -23.85 -0.79
N TYR A 223 -3.77 -23.37 -1.74
CA TYR A 223 -2.72 -24.14 -2.41
C TYR A 223 -1.35 -23.76 -1.87
N ASP A 224 -0.50 -24.76 -1.68
CA ASP A 224 0.91 -24.61 -1.36
C ASP A 224 1.73 -24.48 -2.64
N MET A 225 2.53 -23.41 -2.76
CA MET A 225 3.38 -23.13 -3.93
C MET A 225 4.87 -23.37 -3.66
N THR A 226 5.24 -23.92 -2.50
CA THR A 226 6.64 -24.10 -2.09
C THR A 226 7.41 -25.04 -3.02
N SER A 227 6.75 -26.08 -3.54
CA SER A 227 7.35 -27.08 -4.42
C SER A 227 7.17 -26.70 -5.89
N LYS A 228 8.24 -26.21 -6.55
CA LYS A 228 8.30 -25.98 -8.01
C LYS A 228 7.20 -25.07 -8.60
N LEU A 229 6.66 -24.15 -7.80
CA LEU A 229 5.53 -23.28 -8.20
C LEU A 229 4.32 -24.09 -8.69
N GLU A 230 4.10 -25.29 -8.17
CA GLU A 230 2.93 -26.12 -8.46
C GLU A 230 1.83 -25.88 -7.43
N LEU A 231 0.57 -25.91 -7.87
CA LEU A 231 -0.59 -25.72 -7.00
C LEU A 231 -0.93 -27.02 -6.28
N ASN A 232 -0.26 -27.27 -5.15
CA ASN A 232 -0.55 -28.43 -4.32
C ASN A 232 -1.67 -28.10 -3.33
N LEU A 233 -2.77 -28.84 -3.39
CA LEU A 233 -3.93 -28.59 -2.51
C LEU A 233 -3.56 -28.83 -1.05
N SER A 234 -3.67 -27.81 -0.20
CA SER A 234 -3.29 -27.91 1.22
C SER A 234 -4.49 -27.86 2.17
N TYR A 235 -5.37 -26.87 1.99
CA TYR A 235 -6.58 -26.72 2.82
C TYR A 235 -7.80 -26.45 1.95
N ARG A 236 -8.95 -26.96 2.39
CA ARG A 236 -10.26 -26.64 1.83
C ARG A 236 -11.19 -26.15 2.94
N ILE A 237 -11.51 -24.86 2.92
CA ILE A 237 -12.40 -24.22 3.89
C ILE A 237 -13.82 -24.21 3.31
N VAL A 238 -14.76 -24.84 4.03
CA VAL A 238 -16.16 -25.02 3.62
C VAL A 238 -17.14 -24.58 4.73
N GLY A 239 -18.44 -24.61 4.44
CA GLY A 239 -19.48 -24.24 5.40
C GLY A 239 -19.83 -22.75 5.40
N MET A 240 -19.56 -22.05 4.29
CA MET A 240 -19.98 -20.65 4.12
C MET A 240 -21.47 -20.61 3.75
N ILE A 241 -22.21 -19.71 4.41
CA ILE A 241 -23.64 -19.48 4.14
C ILE A 241 -23.80 -18.77 2.79
N SER A 242 -22.95 -17.79 2.53
CA SER A 242 -22.92 -16.92 1.36
C SER A 242 -21.66 -17.15 0.52
N THR A 243 -21.68 -16.69 -0.73
CA THR A 243 -20.52 -16.81 -1.63
C THR A 243 -19.46 -15.74 -1.29
N PRO A 244 -18.19 -16.10 -1.05
CA PRO A 244 -17.10 -15.14 -0.92
C PRO A 244 -16.91 -14.38 -2.24
N TYR A 245 -16.74 -13.06 -2.19
CA TYR A 245 -16.63 -12.22 -3.38
C TYR A 245 -15.23 -11.61 -3.54
N CYS A 246 -14.61 -11.16 -2.45
CA CYS A 246 -13.28 -10.56 -2.45
C CYS A 246 -12.43 -11.12 -1.30
N LEU A 247 -11.12 -11.28 -1.52
CA LEU A 247 -10.16 -11.76 -0.53
C LEU A 247 -9.08 -10.72 -0.25
N ASP A 248 -8.62 -10.72 1.00
CA ASP A 248 -7.43 -10.02 1.47
C ASP A 248 -6.67 -10.86 2.51
N TYR A 249 -5.36 -10.70 2.55
CA TYR A 249 -4.51 -11.40 3.48
C TYR A 249 -3.50 -10.44 4.08
N TRP A 250 -3.42 -10.46 5.41
CA TRP A 250 -2.44 -9.71 6.16
C TRP A 250 -1.60 -10.68 7.00
N SER A 251 -0.31 -10.42 7.09
CA SER A 251 0.59 -11.11 8.01
C SER A 251 1.45 -10.06 8.71
N ASP A 252 1.68 -10.26 10.00
CA ASP A 252 2.55 -9.38 10.76
C ASP A 252 4.00 -9.50 10.27
N THR A 253 4.66 -8.35 10.09
CA THR A 253 6.07 -8.27 9.69
C THR A 253 7.01 -8.64 10.82
N GLU A 254 6.62 -8.42 12.08
CA GLU A 254 7.45 -8.73 13.26
C GLU A 254 7.25 -10.18 13.71
N ASN A 255 6.01 -10.66 13.73
CA ASN A 255 5.67 -12.03 14.07
C ASN A 255 4.86 -12.72 12.95
N PRO A 256 5.51 -13.33 11.95
CA PRO A 256 4.80 -13.88 10.79
C PRO A 256 3.89 -15.10 11.10
N ASN A 257 3.87 -15.59 12.34
CA ASN A 257 2.88 -16.57 12.79
C ASN A 257 1.48 -15.96 12.91
N ASP A 258 1.39 -14.68 13.25
CA ASP A 258 0.14 -13.95 13.36
C ASP A 258 -0.27 -13.46 11.97
N ALA A 259 -1.41 -13.96 11.50
CA ALA A 259 -1.91 -13.62 10.17
C ALA A 259 -3.44 -13.62 10.15
N ILE A 260 -4.01 -12.93 9.16
CA ILE A 260 -5.44 -12.77 8.98
C ILE A 260 -5.78 -13.02 7.52
N LEU A 261 -6.63 -14.02 7.27
CA LEU A 261 -7.32 -14.17 5.98
C LEU A 261 -8.71 -13.58 6.12
N SER A 262 -9.01 -12.55 5.35
CA SER A 262 -10.31 -11.88 5.38
C SER A 262 -10.99 -11.89 4.01
N TRP A 263 -12.32 -11.90 4.03
CA TRP A 263 -13.11 -11.84 2.81
C TRP A 263 -14.42 -11.10 3.01
N GLY A 264 -14.92 -10.53 1.92
CA GLY A 264 -16.27 -10.01 1.82
C GLY A 264 -17.16 -10.99 1.09
N ASP A 265 -18.46 -11.03 1.42
CA ASP A 265 -19.43 -11.89 0.75
C ASP A 265 -20.44 -11.11 -0.11
N VAL A 266 -21.30 -11.86 -0.82
CA VAL A 266 -22.41 -11.30 -1.61
C VAL A 266 -23.61 -10.81 -0.77
N GLN A 267 -23.61 -11.01 0.55
CA GLN A 267 -24.66 -10.51 1.44
C GLN A 267 -24.25 -9.22 2.18
N GLY A 268 -23.02 -8.75 1.97
CA GLY A 268 -22.49 -7.55 2.61
C GLY A 268 -21.80 -7.79 3.95
N ASN A 269 -21.56 -9.05 4.31
CA ASN A 269 -20.78 -9.39 5.48
C ASN A 269 -19.28 -9.34 5.17
N VAL A 270 -18.53 -9.10 6.23
CA VAL A 270 -17.08 -9.26 6.27
C VAL A 270 -16.77 -10.41 7.21
N HIS A 271 -15.85 -11.26 6.79
CA HIS A 271 -15.40 -12.44 7.49
C HIS A 271 -13.89 -12.39 7.65
N ALA A 272 -13.38 -12.93 8.75
CA ALA A 272 -11.95 -13.07 8.97
C ALA A 272 -11.64 -14.36 9.74
N ILE A 273 -10.55 -15.02 9.34
CA ILE A 273 -9.91 -16.06 10.13
C ILE A 273 -8.57 -15.51 10.61
N PHE A 274 -8.38 -15.52 11.92
CA PHE A 274 -7.11 -15.18 12.55
C PHE A 274 -6.31 -16.45 12.77
N PHE A 275 -5.04 -16.41 12.43
CA PHE A 275 -4.07 -17.49 12.61
C PHE A 275 -3.00 -17.06 13.61
N ASN A 276 -2.53 -18.01 14.42
CA ASN A 276 -1.52 -17.82 15.47
C ASN A 276 -0.22 -18.59 15.20
N SER A 277 -0.21 -19.40 14.14
CA SER A 277 0.89 -20.31 13.80
C SER A 277 1.03 -20.46 12.30
N ALA A 278 0.75 -19.38 11.55
CA ALA A 278 0.60 -19.39 10.10
C ALA A 278 1.84 -19.89 9.33
N LEU A 279 3.04 -19.78 9.92
CA LEU A 279 4.28 -20.34 9.35
C LEU A 279 4.37 -21.86 9.47
N ILE A 280 3.95 -22.41 10.61
CA ILE A 280 4.08 -23.85 10.91
C ILE A 280 2.93 -24.61 10.27
N ALA A 281 1.70 -24.23 10.63
CA ALA A 281 0.47 -24.78 10.09
C ALA A 281 -0.65 -23.76 10.25
N LEU A 282 -1.33 -23.42 9.16
CA LEU A 282 -2.47 -22.50 9.20
C LEU A 282 -3.57 -23.03 10.13
N ILE A 283 -3.91 -24.31 10.00
CA ILE A 283 -4.95 -24.97 10.79
C ILE A 283 -4.44 -26.37 11.14
N GLU A 284 -4.33 -26.67 12.43
CA GLU A 284 -3.87 -27.99 12.89
C GLU A 284 -4.85 -29.08 12.42
N ARG A 285 -4.31 -30.20 11.94
CA ARG A 285 -5.14 -31.36 11.58
C ARG A 285 -5.80 -31.92 12.85
N PRO A 286 -7.13 -32.13 12.88
CA PRO A 286 -7.77 -32.80 14.00
C PRO A 286 -7.16 -34.19 14.18
N ALA A 287 -6.81 -34.56 15.41
CA ALA A 287 -6.20 -35.87 15.73
C ALA A 287 -7.04 -37.09 15.28
N GLN A 288 -8.31 -36.88 14.93
CA GLN A 288 -9.26 -37.92 14.49
C GLN A 288 -9.31 -38.12 12.96
N GLN A 289 -8.62 -37.32 12.14
CA GLN A 289 -8.53 -37.57 10.69
C GLN A 289 -7.43 -38.61 10.42
N THR A 290 -7.80 -39.89 10.47
CA THR A 290 -6.95 -41.05 10.12
C THR A 290 -6.94 -41.39 8.62
N ASN A 291 -7.58 -40.57 7.78
CA ASN A 291 -7.66 -40.84 6.35
C ASN A 291 -6.48 -40.20 5.61
N ASP A 292 -5.89 -40.98 4.69
CA ASP A 292 -4.83 -40.66 3.72
C ASP A 292 -5.20 -39.56 2.70
N THR A 293 -6.01 -38.57 3.09
CA THR A 293 -6.33 -37.45 2.20
C THR A 293 -5.15 -36.47 2.14
N GLU A 294 -4.69 -36.17 0.93
CA GLU A 294 -3.56 -35.26 0.67
C GLU A 294 -3.74 -33.84 1.27
N TYR A 295 -4.99 -33.43 1.52
CA TYR A 295 -5.35 -32.10 1.99
C TYR A 295 -6.24 -32.11 3.25
N THR A 296 -6.30 -30.98 3.96
CA THR A 296 -7.11 -30.81 5.17
C THR A 296 -8.42 -30.08 4.88
N LYS A 297 -9.55 -30.75 5.09
CA LYS A 297 -10.88 -30.14 5.01
C LYS A 297 -11.26 -29.50 6.34
N VAL A 298 -11.65 -28.23 6.31
CA VAL A 298 -11.97 -27.43 7.49
C VAL A 298 -13.35 -26.80 7.32
N ARG A 299 -14.25 -26.96 8.30
CA ARG A 299 -15.54 -26.26 8.31
C ARG A 299 -15.42 -24.97 9.11
N LEU A 300 -16.03 -23.89 8.63
CA LEU A 300 -16.04 -22.60 9.35
C LEU A 300 -16.69 -22.70 10.73
N GLU A 301 -17.76 -23.50 10.86
CA GLU A 301 -18.44 -23.76 12.14
C GLU A 301 -17.48 -24.34 13.18
N ASP A 302 -16.57 -25.23 12.77
CA ASP A 302 -15.58 -25.83 13.67
C ASP A 302 -14.57 -24.78 14.16
N ILE A 303 -14.17 -23.83 13.31
CA ILE A 303 -13.31 -22.71 13.70
C ILE A 303 -14.07 -21.77 14.65
N ALA A 304 -15.33 -21.48 14.36
CA ALA A 304 -16.19 -20.61 15.17
C ALA A 304 -16.42 -21.18 16.57
N ASN A 305 -16.58 -22.51 16.68
CA ASN A 305 -16.75 -23.22 17.95
C ASN A 305 -15.44 -23.37 18.74
N GLY A 306 -14.30 -22.94 18.18
CA GLY A 306 -13.00 -23.01 18.84
C GLY A 306 -12.33 -24.39 18.81
N ASN A 307 -12.74 -25.28 17.90
CA ASN A 307 -12.17 -26.63 17.78
C ASN A 307 -10.69 -26.61 17.36
N TYR A 308 -10.24 -25.51 16.74
CA TYR A 308 -8.85 -25.30 16.34
C TYR A 308 -8.17 -24.30 17.26
N LYS A 309 -7.05 -24.69 17.88
CA LYS A 309 -6.32 -23.84 18.83
C LYS A 309 -5.55 -22.71 18.16
N ASN A 310 -5.09 -22.91 16.93
CA ASN A 310 -4.30 -21.96 16.16
C ASN A 310 -5.12 -21.08 15.21
N ALA A 311 -6.46 -21.18 15.27
CA ALA A 311 -7.38 -20.38 14.46
C ALA A 311 -8.56 -19.83 15.27
N SER A 312 -9.10 -18.69 14.84
CA SER A 312 -10.38 -18.17 15.31
C SER A 312 -11.13 -17.48 14.17
N TYR A 313 -12.45 -17.39 14.27
CA TYR A 313 -13.31 -16.87 13.21
C TYR A 313 -14.16 -15.70 13.69
N LEU A 314 -14.25 -14.68 12.85
CA LEU A 314 -15.05 -13.48 13.06
C LEU A 314 -15.91 -13.22 11.83
N THR A 315 -17.15 -12.79 12.05
CA THR A 315 -18.02 -12.28 11.00
C THR A 315 -18.90 -11.15 11.53
N TYR A 316 -19.19 -10.17 10.68
CA TYR A 316 -20.12 -9.08 10.98
C TYR A 316 -20.73 -8.52 9.69
N ASN A 317 -21.92 -7.93 9.80
CA ASN A 317 -22.58 -7.27 8.68
C ASN A 317 -22.03 -5.84 8.51
N ALA A 318 -21.29 -5.62 7.43
CA ALA A 318 -20.70 -4.31 7.11
C ALA A 318 -21.60 -3.50 6.16
N HIS A 319 -22.27 -4.18 5.23
CA HIS A 319 -22.98 -3.60 4.11
C HIS A 319 -24.34 -4.27 3.89
N THR A 320 -25.23 -3.59 3.15
CA THR A 320 -26.53 -4.12 2.73
C THR A 320 -26.50 -4.79 1.36
N GLU A 321 -25.40 -4.61 0.62
CA GLU A 321 -25.14 -5.24 -0.67
C GLU A 321 -23.75 -5.88 -0.67
N TRP A 322 -23.36 -6.48 -1.79
CA TRP A 322 -22.11 -7.21 -1.97
C TRP A 322 -20.91 -6.39 -1.49
N THR A 323 -20.08 -7.00 -0.66
CA THR A 323 -18.79 -6.44 -0.25
C THR A 323 -17.85 -6.52 -1.43
N ARG A 324 -17.46 -5.38 -2.00
CA ARG A 324 -16.66 -5.28 -3.23
C ARG A 324 -15.18 -5.50 -3.00
N LYS A 325 -14.66 -4.98 -1.88
CA LYS A 325 -13.26 -5.11 -1.46
C LYS A 325 -13.22 -5.07 0.06
N VAL A 326 -12.27 -5.81 0.64
CA VAL A 326 -11.92 -5.77 2.06
C VAL A 326 -10.40 -5.61 2.15
N LYS A 327 -9.92 -4.94 3.22
CA LYS A 327 -8.50 -4.84 3.56
C LYS A 327 -8.36 -4.77 5.07
N TYR A 328 -7.43 -5.50 5.66
CA TYR A 328 -7.06 -5.29 7.06
C TYR A 328 -5.98 -4.22 7.18
N ALA A 329 -6.23 -3.19 7.98
CA ALA A 329 -5.31 -2.11 8.28
C ALA A 329 -4.78 -2.26 9.71
N ASP A 330 -3.56 -2.78 9.84
CA ASP A 330 -2.82 -3.00 11.09
C ASP A 330 -2.64 -1.74 11.95
N GLN A 331 -2.21 -0.60 11.39
CA GLN A 331 -1.97 0.65 12.12
C GLN A 331 -3.26 1.25 12.70
N LEU A 332 -4.40 0.93 12.08
CA LEU A 332 -5.72 1.33 12.55
C LEU A 332 -6.38 0.23 13.40
N GLU A 333 -5.78 -0.96 13.46
CA GLU A 333 -6.36 -2.18 14.01
C GLU A 333 -7.81 -2.38 13.53
N CYS A 334 -8.06 -2.26 12.22
CA CYS A 334 -9.42 -2.28 11.67
C CYS A 334 -9.53 -2.98 10.32
N PHE A 335 -10.69 -3.55 10.05
CA PHE A 335 -11.08 -4.00 8.71
C PHE A 335 -11.76 -2.86 7.96
N ILE A 336 -11.23 -2.50 6.80
CA ILE A 336 -11.84 -1.54 5.88
C ILE A 336 -12.54 -2.35 4.79
N SER A 337 -13.79 -2.02 4.49
CA SER A 337 -14.56 -2.70 3.44
C SER A 337 -15.41 -1.71 2.67
N CYS A 338 -15.69 -2.00 1.39
CA CYS A 338 -16.53 -1.14 0.57
C CYS A 338 -17.61 -1.91 -0.19
N SER A 339 -18.69 -1.21 -0.54
CA SER A 339 -19.83 -1.75 -1.27
C SER A 339 -20.43 -0.70 -2.23
N THR A 340 -21.20 -1.18 -3.20
CA THR A 340 -22.02 -0.33 -4.09
C THR A 340 -23.30 0.18 -3.41
N SER A 341 -23.54 -0.19 -2.15
CA SER A 341 -24.63 0.41 -1.35
C SER A 341 -24.36 1.89 -1.06
N THR A 342 -25.40 2.73 -1.13
CA THR A 342 -25.25 4.18 -0.88
C THR A 342 -25.11 4.51 0.60
N GLY A 343 -25.90 3.86 1.46
CA GLY A 343 -25.96 4.14 2.89
C GLY A 343 -24.75 3.64 3.68
N ARG A 344 -24.20 2.47 3.30
CA ARG A 344 -23.00 1.87 3.92
C ARG A 344 -21.96 1.63 2.83
N ALA A 345 -21.51 2.67 2.16
CA ALA A 345 -20.61 2.55 1.01
C ALA A 345 -19.19 2.14 1.43
N LEU A 346 -18.70 2.68 2.54
CA LEU A 346 -17.43 2.32 3.17
C LEU A 346 -17.69 1.98 4.64
N ALA A 347 -17.12 0.91 5.15
CA ALA A 347 -17.31 0.44 6.52
C ALA A 347 -15.97 0.11 7.19
N PHE A 348 -15.90 0.38 8.50
CA PHE A 348 -14.76 0.16 9.37
C PHE A 348 -15.16 -0.74 10.53
N GLY A 349 -14.64 -1.96 10.52
CA GLY A 349 -14.74 -2.91 11.64
C GLY A 349 -13.53 -2.76 12.55
N TRP A 350 -13.65 -1.93 13.59
CA TRP A 350 -12.58 -1.69 14.56
C TRP A 350 -12.36 -2.89 15.47
N MET A 351 -11.10 -3.23 15.72
CA MET A 351 -10.73 -4.28 16.65
C MET A 351 -10.32 -3.68 17.99
N GLU A 352 -10.74 -4.33 19.07
CA GLU A 352 -10.36 -4.00 20.44
C GLU A 352 -9.51 -5.12 21.03
N LYS A 353 -8.52 -4.74 21.85
CA LYS A 353 -7.75 -5.68 22.65
C LYS A 353 -8.63 -6.18 23.78
N ALA A 354 -8.72 -7.50 23.97
CA ALA A 354 -9.37 -8.05 25.16
C ALA A 354 -8.71 -7.48 26.43
N GLY A 355 -9.53 -7.19 27.44
CA GLY A 355 -9.14 -6.45 28.65
C GLY A 355 -7.84 -6.94 29.32
N SER A 356 -7.18 -6.02 30.01
CA SER A 356 -5.83 -6.05 30.58
C SER A 356 -5.50 -7.16 31.60
N THR A 357 -6.40 -8.12 31.84
CA THR A 357 -6.27 -9.12 32.93
C THR A 357 -5.57 -10.42 32.50
N VAL A 358 -5.33 -10.67 31.22
CA VAL A 358 -4.73 -11.93 30.73
C VAL A 358 -3.29 -11.68 30.28
N ARG A 359 -2.33 -12.50 30.74
CA ARG A 359 -0.89 -12.38 30.44
C ARG A 359 -0.50 -12.52 28.95
N ASN A 360 -1.46 -12.68 28.03
CA ASN A 360 -1.27 -12.87 26.57
C ASN A 360 -2.03 -11.84 25.72
N ASN A 361 -1.87 -10.54 26.01
CA ASN A 361 -2.57 -9.45 25.31
C ASN A 361 -2.07 -9.15 23.89
N TYR A 362 -0.97 -9.80 23.46
CA TYR A 362 -0.33 -9.52 22.17
C TYR A 362 -0.78 -10.44 21.03
N SER A 363 -1.46 -11.55 21.31
CA SER A 363 -1.91 -12.46 20.24
C SER A 363 -3.10 -11.89 19.48
N ILE A 364 -3.00 -11.86 18.14
CA ILE A 364 -4.06 -11.38 17.25
C ILE A 364 -5.42 -12.07 17.49
N ARG A 365 -5.43 -13.33 17.93
CA ARG A 365 -6.63 -14.14 18.20
C ARG A 365 -7.50 -13.62 19.35
N ASN A 366 -6.90 -12.90 20.29
CA ASN A 366 -7.65 -12.35 21.43
C ASN A 366 -8.34 -11.02 21.10
N ARG A 367 -8.17 -10.52 19.87
CA ARG A 367 -8.84 -9.29 19.43
C ARG A 367 -10.31 -9.57 19.18
N LYS A 368 -11.16 -8.66 19.66
CA LYS A 368 -12.61 -8.72 19.43
C LYS A 368 -13.03 -7.56 18.55
N LEU A 369 -14.05 -7.77 17.73
CA LEU A 369 -14.67 -6.67 17.01
C LEU A 369 -15.38 -5.76 18.01
N ARG A 370 -15.18 -4.45 17.86
CA ARG A 370 -15.95 -3.45 18.57
C ARG A 370 -17.43 -3.56 18.22
N GLU A 371 -18.32 -3.38 19.18
CA GLU A 371 -19.77 -3.49 18.96
C GLU A 371 -20.29 -2.55 17.88
N GLN A 372 -19.68 -1.37 17.73
CA GLN A 372 -20.05 -0.38 16.73
C GLN A 372 -19.06 -0.35 15.57
N ILE A 373 -19.59 -0.57 14.36
CA ILE A 373 -18.90 -0.31 13.11
C ILE A 373 -19.07 1.16 12.70
N SER A 374 -18.03 1.77 12.13
CA SER A 374 -18.16 3.11 11.53
C SER A 374 -18.47 2.98 10.05
N THR A 375 -19.47 3.70 9.56
CA THR A 375 -19.87 3.65 8.15
C THR A 375 -19.93 5.02 7.53
N VAL A 376 -19.54 5.11 6.25
CA VAL A 376 -19.61 6.34 5.46
C VAL A 376 -20.58 6.12 4.31
N SER A 377 -21.55 7.03 4.18
CA SER A 377 -22.45 7.09 3.03
C SER A 377 -21.79 7.84 1.89
N ILE A 378 -21.80 7.25 0.69
CA ILE A 378 -21.28 7.86 -0.53
C ILE A 378 -22.33 7.64 -1.60
N ASP A 379 -22.72 8.71 -2.30
CA ASP A 379 -23.72 8.62 -3.36
C ASP A 379 -23.29 7.61 -4.44
N GLN A 380 -24.23 6.77 -4.86
CA GLN A 380 -24.07 5.63 -5.76
C GLN A 380 -23.09 4.52 -5.30
N GLY A 381 -22.45 4.66 -4.14
CA GLY A 381 -21.56 3.66 -3.55
C GLY A 381 -20.12 3.69 -4.07
N VAL A 382 -19.34 2.67 -3.70
CA VAL A 382 -17.89 2.55 -3.97
C VAL A 382 -17.59 1.23 -4.67
N ASN A 383 -16.82 1.29 -5.76
CA ASN A 383 -16.39 0.08 -6.49
C ASN A 383 -15.13 -0.56 -5.90
N SER A 384 -14.20 0.27 -5.41
CA SER A 384 -12.92 -0.16 -4.86
C SER A 384 -12.33 0.94 -3.97
N PHE A 385 -11.38 0.59 -3.11
CA PHE A 385 -10.62 1.54 -2.32
C PHE A 385 -9.18 1.07 -2.17
N ASP A 386 -8.30 1.97 -1.76
CA ASP A 386 -6.98 1.63 -1.26
C ASP A 386 -6.65 2.46 0.00
N TYR A 387 -5.87 1.87 0.90
CA TYR A 387 -5.41 2.49 2.13
C TYR A 387 -3.89 2.55 2.12
N SER A 388 -3.37 3.76 2.30
CA SER A 388 -1.95 4.01 2.49
C SER A 388 -1.67 4.35 3.96
N GLN A 389 -0.88 3.49 4.60
CA GLN A 389 -0.32 3.75 5.93
C GLN A 389 0.60 4.97 5.93
N HIS A 390 1.40 5.14 4.87
CA HIS A 390 2.39 6.22 4.76
C HIS A 390 1.72 7.59 4.70
N PHE A 391 0.71 7.77 3.86
CA PHE A 391 -0.04 9.03 3.78
C PHE A 391 -1.17 9.16 4.81
N LYS A 392 -1.49 8.08 5.55
CA LYS A 392 -2.65 7.99 6.45
C LYS A 392 -3.95 8.39 5.77
N LEU A 393 -4.11 7.98 4.51
CA LEU A 393 -5.24 8.33 3.67
C LEU A 393 -5.87 7.07 3.07
N ILE A 394 -7.18 7.14 2.89
CA ILE A 394 -7.96 6.16 2.14
C ILE A 394 -8.43 6.84 0.86
N ALA A 395 -8.13 6.25 -0.28
CA ALA A 395 -8.67 6.67 -1.56
C ALA A 395 -9.82 5.74 -1.96
N THR A 396 -10.99 6.29 -2.26
CA THR A 396 -12.17 5.51 -2.69
C THR A 396 -12.52 5.81 -4.14
N ALA A 397 -12.70 4.77 -4.95
CA ALA A 397 -13.19 4.82 -6.32
C ALA A 397 -14.73 4.83 -6.32
N GLY A 398 -15.31 6.03 -6.40
CA GLY A 398 -16.75 6.24 -6.35
C GLY A 398 -17.45 5.79 -7.62
N ALA A 399 -18.64 5.20 -7.45
CA ALA A 399 -19.50 4.91 -8.58
C ALA A 399 -20.01 6.18 -9.28
N ASN A 400 -20.07 7.28 -8.55
CA ASN A 400 -20.44 8.62 -8.99
C ASN A 400 -19.33 9.42 -9.72
N ASN A 401 -18.36 8.71 -10.31
CA ASN A 401 -17.28 9.27 -11.13
C ASN A 401 -16.22 10.08 -10.36
N GLU A 402 -16.26 10.09 -9.04
CA GLU A 402 -15.31 10.85 -8.21
C GLU A 402 -14.36 9.90 -7.47
N VAL A 403 -13.09 10.30 -7.34
CA VAL A 403 -12.19 9.70 -6.37
C VAL A 403 -12.19 10.59 -5.13
N ARG A 404 -12.49 10.02 -3.96
CA ARG A 404 -12.47 10.76 -2.69
C ARG A 404 -11.33 10.29 -1.81
N LEU A 405 -10.71 11.25 -1.13
CA LEU A 405 -9.68 11.01 -0.12
C LEU A 405 -10.28 11.17 1.26
N TRP A 406 -10.02 10.23 2.15
CA TRP A 406 -10.56 10.21 3.50
C TRP A 406 -9.44 10.10 4.52
N ASN A 407 -9.58 10.85 5.61
CA ASN A 407 -8.81 10.60 6.81
C ASN A 407 -9.51 9.50 7.61
N PRO A 408 -8.85 8.36 7.93
CA PRO A 408 -9.47 7.28 8.70
C PRO A 408 -9.94 7.72 10.10
N PHE A 409 -9.35 8.80 10.65
CA PHE A 409 -9.71 9.33 11.97
C PHE A 409 -10.85 10.37 11.91
N VAL A 410 -11.18 10.90 10.72
CA VAL A 410 -12.24 11.90 10.54
C VAL A 410 -13.10 11.52 9.33
N LEU A 411 -14.15 10.73 9.58
CA LEU A 411 -15.02 10.16 8.56
C LEU A 411 -16.22 11.05 8.16
N SER A 412 -16.39 12.21 8.81
CA SER A 412 -17.55 13.09 8.59
C SER A 412 -17.55 13.77 7.22
N LYS A 413 -16.36 14.03 6.67
CA LYS A 413 -16.20 14.63 5.34
C LYS A 413 -14.93 14.11 4.66
N PRO A 414 -14.91 14.03 3.33
CA PRO A 414 -13.68 13.73 2.60
C PRO A 414 -12.68 14.87 2.77
N ASN A 415 -11.39 14.52 2.88
CA ASN A 415 -10.27 15.46 2.85
C ASN A 415 -10.07 16.10 1.48
N GLY A 416 -10.51 15.41 0.42
CA GLY A 416 -10.34 15.85 -0.96
C GLY A 416 -11.26 15.11 -1.91
N ILE A 417 -11.68 15.78 -2.98
CA ILE A 417 -12.50 15.19 -4.04
C ILE A 417 -11.81 15.44 -5.38
N LEU A 418 -11.27 14.39 -5.96
CA LEU A 418 -10.57 14.40 -7.24
C LEU A 418 -11.61 14.22 -8.35
N ARG A 419 -11.97 15.34 -8.98
CA ARG A 419 -12.97 15.41 -10.06
C ARG A 419 -12.29 15.40 -11.43
N GLY A 420 -12.86 14.67 -12.37
CA GLY A 420 -12.39 14.69 -13.77
C GLY A 420 -12.71 13.44 -14.58
N HIS A 421 -13.05 12.32 -13.94
CA HIS A 421 -13.58 11.16 -14.65
C HIS A 421 -15.01 11.42 -15.13
N MET A 422 -15.31 10.91 -16.33
CA MET A 422 -16.63 11.11 -16.97
C MET A 422 -17.60 9.95 -16.70
N ARG A 423 -17.10 8.85 -16.12
CA ARG A 423 -17.86 7.65 -15.76
C ARG A 423 -17.33 7.04 -14.48
N SER A 424 -18.08 6.05 -13.97
CA SER A 424 -17.81 5.32 -12.73
C SER A 424 -16.35 4.91 -12.61
N VAL A 425 -15.70 5.27 -11.50
CA VAL A 425 -14.32 4.90 -11.21
C VAL A 425 -14.34 3.46 -10.70
N LEU A 426 -13.62 2.58 -11.37
CA LEU A 426 -13.59 1.15 -11.08
C LEU A 426 -12.52 0.80 -10.06
N PHE A 427 -11.34 1.44 -10.15
CA PHE A 427 -10.18 1.15 -9.32
C PHE A 427 -9.43 2.41 -8.93
N VAL A 428 -8.77 2.33 -7.78
CA VAL A 428 -7.87 3.34 -7.24
C VAL A 428 -6.73 2.63 -6.50
N GLN A 429 -5.50 3.15 -6.61
CA GLN A 429 -4.29 2.59 -6.01
C GLN A 429 -3.33 3.73 -5.63
N PHE A 430 -2.69 3.66 -4.47
CA PHE A 430 -1.60 4.57 -4.12
C PHE A 430 -0.27 4.13 -4.75
N ILE A 431 0.45 5.09 -5.32
CA ILE A 431 1.84 4.96 -5.75
C ILE A 431 2.69 5.63 -4.68
N HIS A 432 3.15 4.83 -3.71
CA HIS A 432 3.84 5.29 -2.52
C HIS A 432 5.14 6.05 -2.82
N SER A 433 5.94 5.54 -3.77
CA SER A 433 7.25 6.10 -4.12
C SER A 433 7.22 7.51 -4.70
N ARG A 434 6.03 7.98 -5.14
CA ARG A 434 5.84 9.28 -5.78
C ARG A 434 4.72 10.09 -5.15
N ALA A 435 4.15 9.70 -4.01
CA ALA A 435 2.99 10.40 -3.44
C ALA A 435 1.86 10.68 -4.46
N GLN A 436 1.58 9.68 -5.29
CA GLN A 436 0.60 9.77 -6.36
C GLN A 436 -0.53 8.76 -6.16
N ILE A 437 -1.68 9.02 -6.79
CA ILE A 437 -2.80 8.08 -6.86
C ILE A 437 -3.07 7.76 -8.32
N LEU A 438 -3.14 6.47 -8.63
CA LEU A 438 -3.67 5.98 -9.88
C LEU A 438 -5.17 5.74 -9.73
N SER A 439 -5.94 6.16 -10.72
CA SER A 439 -7.36 5.84 -10.81
C SER A 439 -7.76 5.43 -12.21
N PHE A 440 -8.67 4.47 -12.28
CA PHE A 440 -9.18 3.92 -13.52
C PHE A 440 -10.70 3.97 -13.56
N SER A 441 -11.25 4.42 -14.68
CA SER A 441 -12.70 4.54 -14.86
C SER A 441 -13.19 3.78 -16.08
N LYS A 442 -14.50 3.51 -16.07
CA LYS A 442 -15.27 3.00 -17.20
C LYS A 442 -15.22 3.93 -18.43
N ASP A 443 -14.73 5.17 -18.28
CA ASP A 443 -14.40 6.09 -19.38
C ASP A 443 -13.19 5.62 -20.21
N LYS A 444 -12.51 4.52 -19.80
CA LYS A 444 -11.31 3.95 -20.41
C LYS A 444 -10.08 4.86 -20.32
N ILE A 445 -10.06 5.75 -19.33
CA ILE A 445 -8.96 6.68 -19.10
C ILE A 445 -8.35 6.39 -17.74
N LEU A 446 -7.02 6.34 -17.71
CA LEU A 446 -6.25 6.33 -16.47
C LEU A 446 -5.91 7.78 -16.11
N ARG A 447 -6.09 8.12 -14.83
CA ARG A 447 -5.66 9.41 -14.29
C ARG A 447 -4.69 9.19 -13.15
N ILE A 448 -3.64 10.01 -13.16
CA ILE A 448 -2.66 10.10 -12.10
C ILE A 448 -2.89 11.41 -11.40
N TRP A 449 -3.02 11.33 -10.08
CA TRP A 449 -3.28 12.46 -9.21
C TRP A 449 -2.13 12.65 -8.25
N ASP A 450 -1.83 13.90 -7.93
CA ASP A 450 -0.98 14.24 -6.81
C ASP A 450 -1.78 14.11 -5.51
N VAL A 451 -1.23 13.45 -4.49
CA VAL A 451 -1.92 13.24 -3.20
C VAL A 451 -2.07 14.56 -2.43
N GLN A 452 -1.07 15.42 -2.47
CA GLN A 452 -0.97 16.62 -1.65
C GLN A 452 -1.70 17.81 -2.27
N LEU A 453 -1.43 18.07 -3.55
CA LEU A 453 -2.05 19.13 -4.34
C LEU A 453 -3.46 18.75 -4.81
N GLN A 454 -3.80 17.46 -4.80
CA GLN A 454 -5.11 16.94 -5.22
C GLN A 454 -5.49 17.32 -6.67
N ILE A 455 -4.49 17.50 -7.52
CA ILE A 455 -4.65 17.83 -8.94
C ILE A 455 -4.37 16.62 -9.83
N CYS A 456 -4.99 16.59 -11.01
CA CYS A 456 -4.68 15.59 -12.03
C CYS A 456 -3.36 15.97 -12.70
N LEU A 457 -2.31 15.17 -12.49
CA LEU A 457 -1.01 15.36 -13.14
C LEU A 457 -1.02 14.86 -14.59
N GLN A 458 -1.66 13.71 -14.82
CA GLN A 458 -1.65 13.09 -16.14
C GLN A 458 -2.95 12.37 -16.46
N ARG A 459 -3.36 12.49 -17.72
CA ARG A 459 -4.46 11.74 -18.32
C ARG A 459 -3.94 10.83 -19.41
N ILE A 460 -4.06 9.53 -19.22
CA ILE A 460 -3.59 8.53 -20.19
C ILE A 460 -4.80 7.89 -20.86
N SER A 461 -4.92 8.08 -22.17
CA SER A 461 -5.96 7.50 -23.01
C SER A 461 -5.39 6.42 -23.91
N ASN A 462 -6.25 5.55 -24.47
CA ASN A 462 -5.86 4.45 -25.37
C ASN A 462 -4.86 3.43 -24.77
N VAL A 463 -4.77 3.31 -23.44
CA VAL A 463 -3.93 2.29 -22.78
C VAL A 463 -4.39 0.86 -23.08
N PHE A 464 -5.67 0.71 -23.42
CA PHE A 464 -6.26 -0.59 -23.74
C PHE A 464 -6.48 -0.70 -25.24
N PRO A 465 -6.10 -1.82 -25.88
CA PRO A 465 -6.45 -2.06 -27.27
C PRO A 465 -7.96 -1.97 -27.42
N ARG A 466 -8.41 -1.18 -28.41
CA ARG A 466 -9.82 -1.20 -28.81
C ARG A 466 -10.08 -2.62 -29.30
N GLY A 467 -10.89 -3.38 -28.57
CA GLY A 467 -11.41 -4.64 -29.11
C GLY A 467 -12.06 -4.37 -30.48
N PRO A 468 -12.06 -5.33 -31.42
CA PRO A 468 -12.53 -5.10 -32.77
C PRO A 468 -13.88 -4.40 -32.75
N GLU A 469 -13.91 -3.18 -33.29
CA GLU A 469 -15.11 -2.38 -33.43
C GLU A 469 -16.08 -3.19 -34.30
N GLY A 470 -17.24 -3.55 -33.76
CA GLY A 470 -18.27 -4.27 -34.50
C GLY A 470 -18.39 -5.77 -34.23
N LYS A 471 -18.57 -6.17 -32.96
CA LYS A 471 -19.54 -7.19 -32.53
C LYS A 471 -19.41 -7.37 -31.01
N ILE A 472 -20.39 -6.85 -30.29
CA ILE A 472 -20.53 -7.03 -28.85
C ILE A 472 -20.75 -8.52 -28.56
N LYS A 473 -19.69 -9.24 -28.20
CA LYS A 473 -19.77 -10.32 -27.22
C LYS A 473 -18.80 -9.97 -26.10
N ARG A 474 -19.40 -9.60 -24.96
CA ARG A 474 -18.77 -9.18 -23.71
C ARG A 474 -17.48 -9.97 -23.43
N LYS A 475 -16.32 -9.34 -23.60
CA LYS A 475 -15.11 -9.69 -22.86
C LYS A 475 -14.76 -8.50 -21.98
N ARG A 476 -15.20 -8.57 -20.72
CA ARG A 476 -14.75 -7.64 -19.67
C ARG A 476 -13.31 -8.04 -19.34
N VAL A 477 -12.35 -7.26 -19.80
CA VAL A 477 -10.99 -7.36 -19.26
C VAL A 477 -10.94 -6.42 -18.07
N LEU A 478 -10.98 -6.98 -16.86
CA LEU A 478 -10.68 -6.27 -15.62
C LEU A 478 -9.15 -6.36 -15.47
N PHE A 479 -8.48 -5.21 -15.44
CA PHE A 479 -7.06 -5.15 -15.12
C PHE A 479 -6.88 -4.49 -13.75
N ASN A 480 -6.17 -5.22 -12.88
CA ASN A 480 -5.28 -4.66 -11.87
C ASN A 480 -3.90 -4.61 -12.51
N TYR A 481 -3.40 -3.40 -12.80
CA TYR A 481 -2.00 -3.16 -13.12
C TYR A 481 -1.55 -1.93 -12.33
N LEU A 482 -0.33 -2.05 -11.77
CA LEU A 482 0.60 -1.07 -11.19
C LEU A 482 0.86 -1.31 -9.69
N GLU A 483 1.86 -2.17 -9.43
CA GLU A 483 2.90 -1.94 -8.42
C GLU A 483 4.23 -1.70 -9.15
#